data_AF-A0A2Z5FUS0-F1
#
_entry.id   AF-A0A2Z5FUS0-F1
#
_cell.length_a   1.000
_cell.length_b   1.000
_cell.length_c   1.000
_cell.angle_alpha   90.00
_cell.angle_beta   90.00
_cell.angle_gamma   90.00
#
_symmetry.space_group_name_H-M   'P 1'
#
loop_
_entity.id
_entity.type
_entity.pdbx_description
1 polymer ?
#
loop_
_entity_poly.entity_id
_entity_poly.type
_entity_poly.pdbx_seq_one_letter_code
_entity_poly.pdbx_strand_id
1 'polypeptide(L)'
;MAADGQVTMGDSVIKHSARKIRRLYQDKILAGFAGSTADAFSLFGRFESKLEQYAGNLGRSAVELAKDWRTDKMLRNLEALLVVADPTTTFLISGSGDVIEPDEGIAAIGSGGSFALASARALMENTDLPSRAIAEKSLRIAGQICIYTNDQITIEELTAPAAAVQV
;
A
#
# COMPACT_ATOMS: atom_id res chain seq x y z
N MET A 1 -0.90 -5.55 5.45
CA MET A 1 -1.51 -4.44 4.66
C MET A 1 -3.01 -4.64 4.61
N ALA A 2 -3.79 -3.57 4.74
CA ALA A 2 -5.25 -3.63 4.62
C ALA A 2 -5.76 -2.55 3.66
N ALA A 3 -6.92 -2.77 3.03
CA ALA A 3 -7.54 -1.81 2.12
C ALA A 3 -9.07 -1.97 2.13
N ASP A 4 -9.79 -0.86 1.98
CA ASP A 4 -11.25 -0.87 1.79
C ASP A 4 -11.61 -1.24 0.34
N GLY A 5 -12.89 -1.55 0.13
CA GLY A 5 -13.40 -2.00 -1.16
C GLY A 5 -14.16 -0.95 -1.95
N GLN A 6 -14.33 0.28 -1.45
CA GLN A 6 -15.16 1.29 -2.11
C GLN A 6 -14.49 1.82 -3.37
N VAL A 7 -15.30 1.92 -4.43
CA VAL A 7 -14.99 2.66 -5.66
C VAL A 7 -16.12 3.67 -5.85
N THR A 8 -15.75 4.95 -5.81
CA THR A 8 -16.66 6.06 -6.05
C THR A 8 -16.31 6.71 -7.38
N MET A 9 -17.33 6.98 -8.21
CA MET A 9 -17.19 7.68 -9.48
C MET A 9 -18.06 8.94 -9.44
N GLY A 10 -17.43 10.11 -9.46
CA GLY A 10 -18.11 11.37 -9.11
C GLY A 10 -18.65 11.28 -7.69
N ASP A 11 -19.96 11.41 -7.55
CA ASP A 11 -20.66 11.35 -6.26
C ASP A 11 -21.37 10.01 -6.01
N SER A 12 -21.21 9.02 -6.91
CA SER A 12 -21.89 7.73 -6.84
C SER A 12 -20.95 6.60 -6.45
N VAL A 13 -21.35 5.77 -5.47
CA VAL A 13 -20.65 4.52 -5.15
C VAL A 13 -21.00 3.47 -6.21
N ILE A 14 -19.99 2.94 -6.89
CA ILE A 14 -20.15 1.99 -8.00
C ILE A 14 -19.82 0.55 -7.58
N LYS A 15 -18.89 0.37 -6.63
CA LYS A 15 -18.47 -0.94 -6.16
C LYS A 15 -18.07 -0.87 -4.69
N HIS A 16 -18.44 -1.89 -3.94
CA HIS A 16 -18.11 -2.00 -2.51
C HIS A 16 -16.96 -2.96 -2.21
N SER A 17 -16.52 -3.78 -3.18
CA SER A 17 -15.63 -4.93 -2.96
C SER A 17 -14.41 -4.94 -3.88
N ALA A 18 -13.80 -3.77 -4.14
CA ALA A 18 -12.54 -3.70 -4.87
C ALA A 18 -11.41 -4.38 -4.09
N ARG A 19 -10.53 -5.08 -4.81
CA ARG A 19 -9.28 -5.63 -4.26
C ARG A 19 -8.15 -4.69 -4.68
N LYS A 20 -7.64 -3.92 -3.72
CA LYS A 20 -6.62 -2.87 -3.94
C LYS A 20 -5.22 -3.27 -3.45
N ILE A 21 -5.07 -4.53 -3.03
CA ILE A 21 -3.81 -5.12 -2.57
C ILE A 21 -3.44 -6.27 -3.51
N ARG A 22 -2.17 -6.37 -3.86
CA ARG A 22 -1.61 -7.46 -4.64
C ARG A 22 -0.34 -7.96 -3.97
N ARG A 23 -0.14 -9.27 -4.03
CA ARG A 23 1.14 -9.92 -3.71
C ARG A 23 2.03 -9.93 -4.94
N LEU A 24 3.29 -9.57 -4.75
CA LEU A 24 4.31 -9.44 -5.78
C LEU A 24 5.57 -10.22 -5.36
N TYR A 25 6.44 -10.50 -6.32
CA TYR A 25 7.72 -11.15 -6.13
C TYR A 25 7.61 -12.45 -5.31
N GLN A 26 6.92 -13.43 -5.88
CA GLN A 26 6.71 -14.76 -5.26
C GLN A 26 6.05 -14.65 -3.88
N ASP A 27 5.05 -13.78 -3.77
CA ASP A 27 4.29 -13.50 -2.55
C ASP A 27 5.08 -12.93 -1.37
N LYS A 28 6.32 -12.47 -1.60
CA LYS A 28 7.20 -11.89 -0.56
C LYS A 28 6.98 -10.40 -0.34
N ILE A 29 6.29 -9.72 -1.25
CA ILE A 29 6.03 -8.28 -1.18
C ILE A 29 4.54 -8.03 -1.30
N LEU A 30 4.02 -7.13 -0.46
CA LEU A 30 2.68 -6.58 -0.60
C LEU A 30 2.76 -5.23 -1.30
N ALA A 31 1.88 -5.02 -2.27
CA ALA A 31 1.71 -3.74 -2.94
C ALA A 31 0.24 -3.32 -2.86
N GLY A 32 0.01 -2.13 -2.32
CA GLY A 32 -1.29 -1.48 -2.18
C GLY A 32 -1.34 -0.21 -3.01
N PHE A 33 -2.51 0.10 -3.55
CA PHE A 33 -2.67 1.16 -4.53
C PHE A 33 -3.92 2.00 -4.26
N ALA A 34 -3.83 3.31 -4.52
CA ALA A 34 -4.97 4.23 -4.57
C ALA A 34 -4.97 5.01 -5.89
N GLY A 35 -6.04 4.85 -6.68
CA GLY A 35 -6.21 5.47 -8.01
C GLY A 35 -7.13 4.65 -8.92
N SER A 36 -6.97 4.75 -10.24
CA SER A 36 -7.70 3.91 -11.22
C SER A 36 -7.16 2.48 -11.35
N THR A 37 -8.04 1.50 -11.57
CA THR A 37 -7.62 0.09 -11.74
C THR A 37 -6.60 -0.12 -12.86
N ALA A 38 -6.69 0.65 -13.95
CA ALA A 38 -5.76 0.55 -15.09
C ALA A 38 -4.33 0.96 -14.70
N ASP A 39 -4.21 2.00 -13.88
CA ASP A 39 -2.94 2.48 -13.35
C ASP A 39 -2.32 1.44 -12.42
N ALA A 40 -3.14 0.85 -11.54
CA ALA A 40 -2.70 -0.21 -10.65
C ALA A 40 -2.05 -1.38 -11.40
N PHE A 41 -2.74 -1.89 -12.44
CA PHE A 41 -2.21 -3.00 -13.23
C PHE A 41 -0.89 -2.65 -13.92
N SER A 42 -0.80 -1.44 -14.46
CA SER A 42 0.42 -0.96 -15.14
C SER A 42 1.59 -0.81 -14.17
N LEU A 43 1.36 -0.21 -13.00
CA LEU A 43 2.38 0.01 -11.98
C LEU A 43 2.82 -1.30 -11.31
N PHE A 44 1.88 -2.20 -10.98
CA PHE A 44 2.23 -3.50 -10.43
C PHE A 44 3.08 -4.33 -11.40
N GLY A 45 2.73 -4.36 -12.69
CA GLY A 45 3.51 -5.08 -13.69
C GLY A 45 4.94 -4.53 -13.82
N ARG A 46 5.09 -3.21 -13.85
CA ARG A 46 6.40 -2.56 -13.91
C ARG A 46 7.20 -2.79 -12.63
N PHE A 47 6.56 -2.72 -11.47
CA PHE A 47 7.22 -2.95 -10.19
C PHE A 47 7.68 -4.40 -10.05
N GLU A 48 6.88 -5.38 -10.48
CA GLU A 48 7.27 -6.80 -10.55
C GLU A 48 8.57 -6.95 -11.37
N SER A 49 8.65 -6.34 -12.55
CA SER A 49 9.86 -6.37 -13.36
C SER A 49 11.07 -5.73 -12.67
N LYS A 50 10.88 -4.64 -11.91
CA LYS A 50 11.96 -4.04 -11.09
C LYS A 50 12.38 -4.95 -9.95
N LEU A 51 11.44 -5.67 -9.33
CA LEU A 51 11.76 -6.63 -8.27
C LEU A 51 12.55 -7.82 -8.82
N GLU A 52 12.18 -8.33 -9.99
CA GLU A 52 12.95 -9.37 -10.69
C GLU A 52 14.36 -8.89 -11.05
N GLN A 53 14.47 -7.70 -11.66
CA GLN A 53 15.74 -7.10 -12.08
C GLN A 53 16.72 -6.89 -10.90
N TYR A 54 16.20 -6.53 -9.74
CA TYR A 54 17.01 -6.23 -8.55
C TYR A 54 16.90 -7.29 -7.47
N ALA A 55 16.56 -8.53 -7.85
CA ALA A 55 16.55 -9.71 -6.98
C ALA A 55 15.80 -9.48 -5.65
N GLY A 56 14.66 -8.79 -5.70
CA GLY A 56 13.79 -8.54 -4.55
C GLY A 56 14.24 -7.41 -3.63
N ASN A 57 15.27 -6.63 -4.00
CA ASN A 57 15.66 -5.46 -3.20
C ASN A 57 14.59 -4.37 -3.27
N LEU A 58 13.73 -4.30 -2.24
CA LEU A 58 12.55 -3.44 -2.23
C LEU A 58 12.90 -1.96 -2.44
N GLY A 59 13.86 -1.42 -1.68
CA GLY A 59 14.25 -0.02 -1.76
C GLY A 59 14.84 0.35 -3.13
N ARG A 60 15.70 -0.51 -3.70
CA ARG A 60 16.25 -0.27 -5.03
C ARG A 60 15.17 -0.34 -6.10
N SER A 61 14.28 -1.34 -6.05
CA SER A 61 13.17 -1.45 -6.98
C SER A 61 12.21 -0.27 -6.88
N ALA A 62 11.98 0.27 -5.67
CA ALA A 62 11.13 1.44 -5.44
C ALA A 62 11.71 2.70 -6.10
N VAL A 63 13.00 2.97 -5.90
CA VAL A 63 13.73 4.07 -6.53
C VAL A 63 13.69 3.97 -8.06
N GLU A 64 13.87 2.76 -8.59
CA GLU A 64 13.93 2.54 -10.03
C GLU A 64 12.55 2.60 -10.69
N LEU A 65 11.49 2.19 -9.98
CA LEU A 65 10.12 2.45 -10.41
C LEU A 65 9.83 3.95 -10.41
N ALA A 66 10.19 4.68 -9.35
CA ALA A 66 9.92 6.11 -9.24
C ALA A 66 10.58 6.93 -10.36
N LYS A 67 11.81 6.57 -10.74
CA LYS A 67 12.51 7.13 -11.91
C LYS A 67 11.74 6.90 -13.20
N ASP A 68 11.34 5.66 -13.47
CA ASP A 68 10.56 5.31 -14.66
C ASP A 68 9.21 6.04 -14.67
N TRP A 69 8.52 6.09 -13.54
CA TRP A 69 7.22 6.73 -13.38
C TRP A 69 7.31 8.24 -13.66
N ARG A 70 8.31 8.92 -13.12
CA ARG A 70 8.51 10.36 -13.33
C ARG A 70 8.88 10.71 -14.78
N THR A 71 9.61 9.83 -15.47
CA THR A 71 10.15 10.10 -16.81
C THR A 71 9.22 9.66 -17.94
N ASP A 72 8.41 8.63 -17.72
CA ASP A 72 7.41 8.17 -18.69
C ASP A 72 6.27 9.20 -18.82
N LYS A 73 6.07 9.70 -20.04
CA LYS A 73 5.10 10.75 -20.35
C LYS A 73 3.66 10.35 -20.00
N MET A 74 3.33 9.06 -20.08
CA MET A 74 2.00 8.56 -19.76
C MET A 74 1.84 8.37 -18.25
N LEU A 75 2.87 7.83 -17.57
CA LEU A 75 2.78 7.51 -16.15
C LEU A 75 2.83 8.74 -15.24
N ARG A 76 3.60 9.78 -15.59
CA ARG A 76 3.79 10.94 -14.69
C ARG A 76 2.52 11.74 -14.39
N ASN A 77 1.47 11.58 -15.20
CA ASN A 77 0.19 12.26 -15.02
C ASN A 77 -0.79 11.43 -14.17
N LEU A 78 -0.38 10.23 -13.72
CA LEU A 78 -1.19 9.43 -12.83
C LEU A 78 -1.22 10.07 -11.46
N GLU A 79 -2.42 10.32 -10.93
CA GLU A 79 -2.63 10.79 -9.56
C GLU A 79 -2.54 9.65 -8.52
N ALA A 80 -2.07 8.48 -8.97
CA ALA A 80 -1.99 7.30 -8.15
C ALA A 80 -0.86 7.37 -7.12
N LEU A 81 -1.12 6.75 -5.97
CA LEU A 81 -0.11 6.46 -4.96
C LEU A 81 0.03 4.95 -4.81
N LEU A 82 1.26 4.50 -4.57
CA LEU A 82 1.61 3.11 -4.34
C LEU A 82 2.27 2.98 -2.97
N VAL A 83 1.85 1.99 -2.18
CA VAL A 83 2.54 1.56 -0.95
C VAL A 83 3.04 0.16 -1.18
N VAL A 84 4.31 -0.09 -0.92
CA VAL A 84 4.94 -1.41 -1.07
C VAL A 84 5.63 -1.78 0.23
N ALA A 85 5.55 -3.04 0.64
CA ALA A 85 6.13 -3.50 1.89
C ALA A 85 6.62 -4.94 1.79
N ASP A 86 7.76 -5.19 2.42
CA ASP A 86 8.25 -6.53 2.78
C ASP A 86 8.20 -6.68 4.32
N PRO A 87 8.68 -7.79 4.92
CA PRO A 87 8.65 -7.95 6.38
C PRO A 87 9.49 -6.92 7.18
N THR A 88 10.35 -6.16 6.51
CA THR A 88 11.36 -5.28 7.14
C THR A 88 11.18 -3.81 6.82
N THR A 89 10.69 -3.47 5.62
CA THR A 89 10.65 -2.09 5.12
C THR A 89 9.33 -1.82 4.41
N THR A 90 8.92 -0.54 4.42
CA THR A 90 7.72 -0.04 3.74
C THR A 90 8.09 1.23 2.97
N PHE A 91 7.62 1.35 1.73
CA PHE A 91 7.83 2.54 0.92
C PHE A 91 6.51 3.06 0.36
N LEU A 92 6.35 4.39 0.36
CA LEU A 92 5.37 5.11 -0.44
C LEU A 92 6.05 5.64 -1.70
N ILE A 93 5.42 5.43 -2.85
CA ILE A 93 5.93 5.82 -4.17
C ILE A 93 4.85 6.61 -4.92
N SER A 94 5.26 7.70 -5.58
CA SER A 94 4.36 8.58 -6.33
C SER A 94 4.86 8.88 -7.75
N GLY A 95 3.96 9.37 -8.61
CA GLY A 95 4.29 9.81 -9.97
C GLY A 95 5.18 11.05 -10.07
N SER A 96 5.32 11.83 -8.99
CA SER A 96 6.31 12.91 -8.88
C SER A 96 7.75 12.37 -8.73
N GLY A 97 7.91 11.05 -8.57
CA GLY A 97 9.21 10.40 -8.38
C GLY A 97 9.68 10.39 -6.93
N ASP A 98 8.76 10.61 -5.98
CA ASP A 98 9.09 10.52 -4.56
C ASP A 98 9.13 9.05 -4.12
N VAL A 99 10.10 8.72 -3.26
CA VAL A 99 10.21 7.44 -2.57
C VAL A 99 10.42 7.73 -1.11
N ILE A 100 9.45 7.37 -0.29
CA ILE A 100 9.40 7.76 1.12
C ILE A 100 9.30 6.50 1.97
N GLU A 101 10.29 6.28 2.83
CA GLU A 101 10.24 5.31 3.91
C GLU A 101 9.72 6.01 5.18
N PRO A 102 8.60 5.59 5.76
CA PRO A 102 8.06 6.21 6.95
C PRO A 102 8.84 5.81 8.21
N ASP A 103 9.16 6.77 9.07
CA ASP A 103 9.94 6.56 10.29
C ASP A 103 9.36 5.48 11.23
N GLU A 104 8.03 5.42 11.33
CA GLU A 104 7.30 4.49 12.21
C GLU A 104 6.90 3.18 11.52
N GLY A 105 7.34 2.95 10.27
CA GLY A 105 6.99 1.75 9.51
C GLY A 105 5.51 1.65 9.11
N ILE A 106 4.74 2.73 9.23
CA ILE A 106 3.33 2.81 8.82
C ILE A 106 3.13 3.84 7.72
N ALA A 107 2.32 3.47 6.74
CA ALA A 107 1.89 4.35 5.66
C ALA A 107 0.41 4.12 5.36
N ALA A 108 -0.27 5.19 4.95
CA ALA A 108 -1.64 5.12 4.46
C ALA A 108 -1.78 6.04 3.25
N ILE A 109 -2.57 5.61 2.28
CA ILE A 109 -2.85 6.35 1.04
C ILE A 109 -4.35 6.31 0.73
N GLY A 110 -4.80 7.16 -0.19
CA GLY A 110 -6.20 7.25 -0.59
C GLY A 110 -7.03 8.21 0.27
N SER A 111 -8.32 8.31 -0.06
CA SER A 111 -9.26 9.28 0.53
C SER A 111 -9.39 9.20 2.05
N GLY A 112 -9.43 7.98 2.60
CA GLY A 112 -9.47 7.73 4.05
C GLY A 112 -8.09 7.65 4.72
N GLY A 113 -7.01 7.87 3.97
CA GLY A 113 -5.63 7.58 4.40
C GLY A 113 -5.24 8.29 5.69
N SER A 114 -5.51 9.59 5.81
CA SER A 114 -5.15 10.37 7.00
C SER A 114 -5.88 9.90 8.27
N PHE A 115 -7.15 9.50 8.15
CA PHE A 115 -7.92 8.97 9.29
C PHE A 115 -7.38 7.60 9.73
N ALA A 116 -7.06 6.74 8.76
CA ALA A 116 -6.46 5.44 9.03
C ALA A 116 -5.07 5.61 9.66
N LEU A 117 -4.23 6.52 9.16
CA LEU A 117 -2.89 6.76 9.70
C LEU A 117 -2.93 7.27 11.14
N ALA A 118 -3.78 8.27 11.41
CA ALA A 118 -3.94 8.81 12.76
C ALA A 118 -4.44 7.73 13.74
N SER A 119 -5.39 6.89 13.31
CA SER A 119 -5.89 5.77 14.12
C SER A 119 -4.82 4.71 14.37
N ALA A 120 -4.03 4.37 13.34
CA ALA A 120 -2.96 3.38 13.45
C ALA A 120 -1.89 3.83 14.45
N ARG A 121 -1.46 5.09 14.36
CA ARG A 121 -0.52 5.71 15.32
C ARG A 121 -1.01 5.60 16.75
N ALA A 122 -2.24 6.07 17.00
CA ALA A 122 -2.82 6.02 18.33
C ALA A 122 -2.90 4.58 18.88
N LEU A 123 -3.26 3.60 18.04
CA LEU A 123 -3.31 2.19 18.45
C LEU A 123 -1.92 1.61 18.71
N MET A 124 -0.92 1.93 17.90
CA MET A 124 0.47 1.47 18.10
C MET A 124 1.08 2.03 19.38
N GLU A 125 0.81 3.29 19.70
CA GLU A 125 1.38 3.94 20.90
C GLU A 125 0.72 3.51 22.21
N ASN A 126 -0.51 2.99 22.16
CA ASN A 126 -1.34 2.81 23.36
C ASN A 126 -1.87 1.39 23.55
N THR A 127 -1.49 0.42 22.70
CA THR A 127 -1.97 -0.97 22.79
C THR A 127 -0.91 -1.97 22.34
N ASP A 128 -1.06 -3.24 22.76
CA ASP A 128 -0.26 -4.38 22.30
C ASP A 128 -0.93 -5.14 21.15
N LEU A 129 -1.74 -4.46 20.33
CA LEU A 129 -2.46 -5.12 19.25
C LEU A 129 -1.51 -5.58 18.14
N PRO A 130 -1.74 -6.77 17.53
CA PRO A 130 -0.95 -7.22 16.40
C PRO A 130 -1.18 -6.31 15.18
N SER A 131 -0.19 -6.23 14.29
CA SER A 131 -0.21 -5.40 13.06
C SER A 131 -1.48 -5.58 12.23
N ARG A 132 -1.95 -6.83 12.10
CA ARG A 132 -3.24 -7.18 11.46
C ARG A 132 -4.42 -6.43 12.09
N ALA A 133 -4.54 -6.47 13.41
CA ALA A 133 -5.65 -5.85 14.14
C ALA A 133 -5.57 -4.32 14.09
N ILE A 134 -4.37 -3.75 14.14
CA ILE A 134 -4.15 -2.30 13.99
C ILE A 134 -4.61 -1.85 12.60
N ALA A 135 -4.17 -2.52 11.53
CA ALA A 135 -4.55 -2.19 10.16
C ALA A 135 -6.07 -2.29 9.94
N GLU A 136 -6.70 -3.35 10.46
CA GLU A 136 -8.15 -3.55 10.36
C GLU A 136 -8.94 -2.47 11.10
N LYS A 137 -8.62 -2.23 12.39
CA LYS A 137 -9.33 -1.24 13.21
C LYS A 137 -9.17 0.17 12.65
N SER A 138 -7.98 0.50 12.15
CA SER A 138 -7.69 1.81 11.56
C SER A 138 -8.54 2.09 10.32
N LEU A 139 -8.71 1.09 9.44
CA LEU A 139 -9.60 1.25 8.29
C LEU A 139 -11.08 1.25 8.66
N ARG A 140 -11.49 0.49 9.68
CA ARG A 140 -12.87 0.57 10.20
C ARG A 140 -13.19 1.97 10.71
N ILE A 141 -12.27 2.61 11.45
CA ILE A 141 -12.42 3.99 11.90
C ILE A 141 -12.45 4.94 10.69
N ALA A 142 -11.56 4.76 9.73
CA ALA A 142 -11.55 5.57 8.51
C ALA A 142 -12.88 5.47 7.75
N GLY A 143 -13.48 4.29 7.62
CA GLY A 143 -14.77 4.08 6.96
C GLY A 143 -15.98 4.61 7.73
N GLN A 144 -15.83 4.92 9.02
CA GLN A 144 -16.86 5.60 9.81
C GLN A 144 -16.83 7.13 9.64
N ILE A 145 -15.72 7.67 9.14
CA ILE A 145 -15.49 9.12 9.04
C ILE A 145 -15.49 9.58 7.56
N CYS A 146 -14.79 8.84 6.69
CA CYS A 146 -14.62 9.20 5.30
C CYS A 146 -15.74 8.61 4.43
N ILE A 147 -16.51 9.47 3.77
CA ILE A 147 -17.56 9.07 2.81
C ILE A 147 -17.03 8.27 1.60
N TYR A 148 -15.72 8.27 1.37
CA TYR A 148 -15.04 7.57 0.28
C TYR A 148 -14.31 6.29 0.74
N THR A 149 -14.65 5.76 1.91
CA THR A 149 -14.05 4.55 2.48
C THR A 149 -15.15 3.72 3.14
N ASN A 150 -15.22 2.42 2.87
CA ASN A 150 -16.24 1.55 3.46
C ASN A 150 -15.68 0.51 4.44
N ASP A 151 -16.57 -0.34 4.95
CA ASP A 151 -16.26 -1.42 5.89
C ASP A 151 -15.88 -2.75 5.23
N GLN A 152 -15.85 -2.82 3.90
CA GLN A 152 -15.51 -4.02 3.13
C GLN A 152 -13.99 -4.14 2.99
N ILE A 153 -13.35 -4.57 4.07
CA ILE A 153 -11.89 -4.57 4.19
C ILE A 153 -11.29 -5.87 3.66
N THR A 154 -10.24 -5.74 2.85
CA THR A 154 -9.31 -6.82 2.47
C THR A 154 -8.03 -6.68 3.28
N ILE A 155 -7.47 -7.80 3.75
CA ILE A 155 -6.22 -7.81 4.52
C ILE A 155 -5.29 -8.88 3.94
N GLU A 156 -4.06 -8.48 3.66
CA GLU A 156 -2.96 -9.37 3.28
C GLU A 156 -1.81 -9.22 4.28
N GLU A 157 -1.14 -10.33 4.57
CA GLU A 157 -0.10 -10.42 5.59
C GLU A 157 1.09 -11.23 5.07
N LEU A 158 2.29 -10.77 5.38
CA LEU A 158 3.53 -11.50 5.12
C LEU A 158 3.94 -12.19 6.40
N THR A 159 4.32 -13.46 6.30
CA THR A 159 4.98 -14.15 7.40
C THR A 159 6.46 -13.82 7.31
N ALA A 160 7.03 -13.26 8.38
CA ALA A 160 8.49 -13.15 8.45
C ALA A 160 9.09 -14.55 8.34
N PRO A 161 10.17 -14.75 7.57
CA PRO A 161 10.88 -16.02 7.59
C PRO A 161 11.29 -16.31 9.05
N ALA A 162 11.09 -17.55 9.50
CA ALA A 162 11.54 -17.97 10.82
C ALA A 162 13.02 -17.58 10.96
N ALA A 163 13.35 -16.81 12.01
CA ALA A 163 14.74 -16.47 12.29
C ALA A 163 15.52 -17.77 12.27
N ALA A 164 16.49 -17.90 11.36
CA ALA A 164 17.41 -19.02 11.37
C ALA A 164 18.05 -18.99 12.76
N VAL A 165 17.72 -20.00 13.56
CA VAL A 165 18.35 -20.22 14.86
C VAL A 165 19.84 -20.27 14.57
N GLN A 166 20.56 -19.23 14.96
CA GLN A 166 22.01 -19.26 14.95
C GLN A 166 22.41 -20.32 15.97
N VAL A 167 22.83 -21.48 15.47
CA VAL A 167 23.47 -22.55 16.24
C VAL A 167 24.92 -22.16 16.51
#